data_AF-A0A942MIN7-F1
#
_entry.id   AF-A0A942MIN7-F1
#
_cell.length_a   1.000
_cell.length_b   1.000
_cell.length_c   1.000
_cell.angle_alpha   90.00
_cell.angle_beta   90.00
_cell.angle_gamma   90.00
#
_symmetry.space_group_name_H-M   'P 1'
#
loop_
_entity.id
_entity.type
_entity.pdbx_description
1 polymer ?
#
loop_
_entity_poly.entity_id
_entity_poly.type
_entity_poly.pdbx_seq_one_letter_code
_entity_poly.pdbx_strand_id
1 'polypeptide(L)' 'MKNALDTHVRAIIETIRSDSLRKVWSELLSSGLEYYDKYLKYGKMKGWTRIVPIYGEPVL' A
#
# COMPACT_ATOMS: atom_id res chain seq x y z
N MET A 1 3.48 -2.99 17.15
CA MET A 1 2.12 -2.70 16.64
C MET A 1 2.00 -3.37 15.27
N LYS A 2 1.03 -4.26 15.05
CA LYS A 2 0.84 -4.94 13.76
C LYS A 2 0.08 -4.01 12.83
N ASN A 3 0.72 -3.59 11.73
CA ASN A 3 0.06 -2.79 10.70
C ASN A 3 -0.87 -3.67 9.87
N ALA A 4 -1.95 -3.10 9.33
CA ALA A 4 -2.91 -3.85 8.51
C ALA A 4 -2.22 -4.54 7.33
N LEU A 5 -1.29 -3.86 6.65
CA LEU A 5 -0.51 -4.42 5.54
C LEU A 5 0.33 -5.63 5.96
N ASP A 6 1.02 -5.55 7.10
CA ASP A 6 1.82 -6.66 7.64
C ASP A 6 0.95 -7.89 7.93
N THR A 7 -0.28 -7.67 8.39
CA THR A 7 -1.25 -8.75 8.65
C THR A 7 -1.73 -9.41 7.35
N HIS A 8 -1.99 -8.63 6.29
CA HIS A 8 -2.40 -9.17 4.98
C HIS A 8 -1.27 -9.99 4.34
N VAL A 9 -0.03 -9.50 4.41
CA VAL A 9 1.14 -10.21 3.87
C VAL A 9 1.37 -11.54 4.61
N ARG A 10 1.25 -11.55 5.95
CA ARG A 10 1.34 -12.79 6.73
C ARG A 10 0.22 -13.76 6.39
N ALA A 11 -1.02 -13.28 6.24
CA ALA A 11 -2.15 -14.12 5.83
C ALA A 11 -1.91 -14.76 4.45
N ILE A 12 -1.30 -14.05 3.50
CA ILE A 12 -0.93 -14.62 2.18
C ILE A 12 0.11 -15.75 2.35
N ILE A 13 1.10 -15.58 3.23
CA ILE A 13 2.16 -16.58 3.49
C ILE A 13 1.58 -17.81 4.21
N GLU A 14 0.69 -17.62 5.17
CA GLU A 14 0.07 -18.72 5.92
C GLU A 14 -0.93 -19.51 5.05
N THR A 15 -1.54 -18.86 4.05
CA THR A 15 -2.55 -19.47 3.18
C THR A 15 -1.99 -20.09 1.90
N ILE A 16 -0.66 -20.25 1.78
CA ILE A 16 0.01 -20.86 0.61
C ILE A 16 -0.61 -22.21 0.19
N ARG A 17 -1.09 -23.01 1.15
CA ARG A 17 -1.71 -24.31 0.90
C ARG A 17 -3.07 -24.22 0.19
N SER A 18 -3.77 -23.10 0.29
CA SER A 18 -5.08 -22.89 -0.34
C SER A 18 -4.98 -21.78 -1.38
N ASP A 19 -4.93 -22.17 -2.65
CA ASP A 19 -4.79 -21.25 -3.78
C ASP A 19 -5.93 -20.22 -3.87
N SER A 20 -7.16 -20.66 -3.61
CA SER A 20 -8.35 -19.81 -3.58
C SER A 20 -8.29 -18.75 -2.47
N LEU A 21 -7.84 -19.15 -1.28
CA LEU A 21 -7.72 -18.23 -0.16
C LEU A 21 -6.57 -17.24 -0.38
N ARG A 22 -5.45 -17.68 -0.96
CA ARG A 22 -4.34 -16.81 -1.35
C ARG A 22 -4.78 -15.74 -2.35
N LYS A 23 -5.65 -16.10 -3.30
CA LYS A 23 -6.21 -15.17 -4.28
C LYS A 23 -7.05 -14.08 -3.60
N VAL A 24 -7.94 -14.45 -2.68
CA VAL A 24 -8.76 -13.49 -1.92
C VAL A 24 -7.91 -12.49 -1.15
N TRP A 25 -6.89 -12.97 -0.43
CA TRP A 25 -5.99 -12.08 0.32
C TRP A 25 -5.16 -11.16 -0.58
N SER A 26 -4.75 -11.66 -1.75
CA SER A 26 -3.99 -10.89 -2.73
C SER A 26 -4.84 -9.79 -3.39
N GLU A 27 -6.11 -10.10 -3.71
CA GLU A 27 -7.07 -9.12 -4.21
C GLU A 27 -7.38 -8.04 -3.16
N LEU A 28 -7.58 -8.45 -1.90
CA LEU A 28 -7.83 -7.53 -0.80
C LEU A 28 -6.65 -6.58 -0.57
N LEU A 29 -5.42 -7.11 -0.58
CA LEU A 29 -4.20 -6.30 -0.46
C LEU A 29 -4.06 -5.30 -1.62
N SER A 30 -4.30 -5.76 -2.85
CA SER A 30 -4.20 -4.93 -4.05
C SER A 30 -5.23 -3.80 -4.04
N SER A 31 -6.48 -4.10 -3.68
CA SER A 31 -7.52 -3.09 -3.54
C SER A 31 -7.18 -2.06 -2.45
N GLY A 32 -6.67 -2.51 -1.30
CA GLY A 32 -6.22 -1.63 -0.23
C GLY A 32 -5.12 -0.65 -0.67
N LEU A 33 -4.16 -1.12 -1.46
CA LEU A 33 -3.10 -0.28 -2.04
C LEU A 33 -3.64 0.73 -3.07
N GLU A 34 -4.58 0.32 -3.93
CA GLU A 34 -5.22 1.24 -4.88
C GLU A 34 -6.00 2.36 -4.18
N TYR A 35 -6.75 2.02 -3.13
CA TYR A 35 -7.43 3.05 -2.33
C TYR A 35 -6.44 3.97 -1.66
N TYR A 36 -5.35 3.44 -1.10
CA TYR A 36 -4.30 4.24 -0.51
C TYR A 36 -3.68 5.22 -1.50
N ASP A 37 -3.38 4.79 -2.74
CA ASP A 37 -2.89 5.66 -3.81
C ASP A 37 -3.89 6.76 -4.18
N LYS A 38 -5.18 6.43 -4.30
CA LYS A 38 -6.24 7.42 -4.53
C LYS A 38 -6.34 8.44 -3.40
N TYR A 39 -6.27 7.98 -2.15
CA TYR A 39 -6.25 8.86 -0.98
C TYR A 39 -5.01 9.75 -0.94
N LEU A 40 -3.84 9.23 -1.33
CA LEU A 40 -2.60 10.01 -1.43
C LEU A 40 -2.71 11.10 -2.49
N LYS A 41 -3.21 10.77 -3.69
CA LYS A 41 -3.45 11.73 -4.78
C LYS A 41 -4.45 12.80 -4.35
N TYR A 42 -5.54 12.39 -3.69
CA TYR A 42 -6.52 13.33 -3.13
C TYR A 42 -5.91 14.24 -2.06
N GLY A 43 -5.15 13.68 -1.12
CA GLY A 43 -4.45 14.42 -0.08
C GLY A 43 -3.44 15.43 -0.63
N LYS A 44 -2.73 15.07 -1.71
CA LYS A 44 -1.85 15.99 -2.45
C LYS A 44 -2.64 17.15 -3.08
N MET A 45 -3.75 16.86 -3.76
CA MET A 45 -4.60 17.90 -4.36
C MET A 45 -5.20 18.85 -3.30
N LYS A 46 -5.51 18.35 -2.10
CA LYS A 46 -6.03 19.16 -1.00
C LYS A 46 -4.93 19.85 -0.16
N GLY A 47 -3.65 19.60 -0.46
CA GLY A 47 -2.53 20.16 0.32
C GLY A 47 -2.36 19.55 1.72
N TRP A 48 -2.95 18.39 1.98
CA TRP A 48 -2.86 17.70 3.28
C TRP A 48 -1.52 16.98 3.47
N THR A 49 -0.83 16.68 2.38
CA THR A 49 0.50 16.06 2.42
C THR A 49 1.56 17.14 2.46
N ARG A 50 2.49 17.04 3.42
CA ARG A 50 3.68 17.90 3.45
C ARG A 50 4.49 17.70 2.16
N ILE A 51 5.01 18.80 1.62
CA ILE A 51 5.96 18.76 0.51
C ILE A 51 7.20 18.04 1.04
N VAL A 52 7.49 16.86 0.49
CA VAL A 52 8.71 16.13 0.83
C VAL A 52 9.91 16.86 0.21
N PRO A 53 11.06 16.92 0.89
CA PRO A 53 12.27 17.46 0.28
C PRO A 53 12.59 16.66 -0.98
N ILE A 54 12.82 17.35 -2.09
CA ILE A 54 13.21 16.71 -3.35
C ILE A 54 14.69 16.36 -3.22
N TYR A 55 14.97 15.11 -2.85
CA TYR A 55 16.33 14.55 -2.89
C TYR A 55 16.63 14.12 -4.33
N GLY A 56 16.93 15.09 -5.19
CA GLY A 56 17.52 14.87 -6.51
C GLY A 56 18.97 15.36 -6.51
N GLU A 57 19.84 14.69 -7.26
CA GLU A 57 21.20 15.19 -7.50
C GLU A 57 21.14 16.63 -8.01
N PRO A 58 22.08 17.51 -7.60
CA PRO A 58 22.11 18.87 -8.07
C PRO A 58 22.20 18.86 -9.59
N VAL A 59 21.19 19.45 -10.25
CA VAL A 59 21.30 19.85 -11.64
C VAL A 59 22.46 20.83 -11.74
N LEU A 60 23.53 20.41 -12.42
CA LEU A 60 24.66 21.26 -12.82
C LEU A 60 24.21 22.33 -13.81
#